data_AF-A0A6L7WL77-F1
#
_entry.id   AF-A0A6L7WL77-F1
#
_cell.length_a   1.000
_cell.length_b   1.000
_cell.length_c   1.000
_cell.angle_alpha   90.00
_cell.angle_beta   90.00
_cell.angle_gamma   90.00
#
_symmetry.space_group_name_H-M   'P 1'
#
loop_
_entity.id
_entity.type
_entity.pdbx_description
1 polymer ?
#
loop_
_entity_poly.entity_id
_entity_poly.type
_entity_poly.pdbx_seq_one_letter_code
_entity_poly.pdbx_strand_id
1 'polypeptide(L)' 'MLDNTKWNASKLLRRVVAGLEAGSPFAQVNFYDKESFSRPGAADLLDRIAAENDAVITAIGD' A
#
# COMPACT_ATOMS: atom_id res chain seq x y z
N MET A 1 -1.41 -1.59 -2.58
CA MET A 1 -0.24 -1.03 -1.87
C MET A 1 -0.62 0.33 -1.31
N LEU A 2 -0.61 0.50 0.01
CA LEU A 2 -0.89 1.78 0.65
C LEU A 2 0.41 2.33 1.28
N ASP A 3 0.97 3.37 0.66
CA ASP A 3 2.09 4.11 1.23
C ASP A 3 1.60 5.08 2.30
N ASN A 4 2.14 4.94 3.50
CA ASN A 4 1.83 5.82 4.61
C ASN A 4 2.62 7.14 4.56
N THR A 5 3.34 7.41 3.47
CA THR A 5 4.19 8.59 3.20
C THR A 5 5.31 8.81 4.23
N LYS A 6 5.80 7.73 4.83
CA LYS A 6 7.08 7.77 5.56
C LYS A 6 8.22 7.67 4.56
N TRP A 7 9.32 8.38 4.80
CA TRP A 7 10.45 8.49 3.87
C TRP A 7 10.92 7.15 3.28
N ASN A 8 10.98 6.09 4.09
CA ASN A 8 11.46 4.78 3.66
C ASN A 8 10.36 3.80 3.22
N ALA A 9 9.08 4.11 3.45
CA ALA A 9 7.98 3.17 3.21
C ALA A 9 7.86 2.80 1.73
N SER A 10 7.90 3.79 0.84
CA SER A 10 7.75 3.58 -0.61
C SER A 10 8.75 2.58 -1.20
N LYS A 11 10.00 2.61 -0.72
CA LYS A 11 11.07 1.73 -1.21
C LYS A 11 10.89 0.30 -0.70
N LEU A 12 10.51 0.14 0.57
CA LEU A 12 10.19 -1.16 1.15
C LEU A 12 9.01 -1.81 0.44
N LEU A 13 7.91 -1.07 0.26
CA LEU A 13 6.69 -1.56 -0.37
C LEU A 13 6.95 -2.05 -1.80
N ARG A 14 7.72 -1.29 -2.61
CA ARG A 14 8.11 -1.74 -3.97
C ARG A 14 8.93 -3.04 -3.95
N ARG A 15 9.83 -3.20 -2.99
CA ARG A 15 10.60 -4.46 -2.83
C ARG A 15 9.72 -5.63 -2.41
N VAL A 16 8.72 -5.39 -1.56
CA VAL A 16 7.75 -6.41 -1.16
C VAL A 16 6.92 -6.87 -2.36
N VAL A 17 6.42 -5.95 -3.21
CA VAL A 17 5.72 -6.34 -4.45
C VAL A 17 6.61 -7.21 -5.33
N ALA A 18 7.82 -6.76 -5.63
CA ALA A 18 8.74 -7.50 -6.51
C ALA A 18 9.07 -8.90 -5.99
N GLY A 19 9.22 -9.05 -4.67
CA GLY A 19 9.45 -10.36 -4.05
C GLY A 19 8.24 -11.28 -4.09
N LEU A 20 7.04 -10.73 -3.90
CA LEU A 20 5.80 -11.52 -3.96
C LEU A 20 5.47 -11.96 -5.39
N GLU A 21 5.65 -11.08 -6.39
CA GLU A 21 5.43 -11.40 -7.81
C GLU A 21 6.34 -12.53 -8.30
N ALA A 22 7.54 -12.67 -7.71
CA ALA A 22 8.44 -13.77 -8.03
C ALA A 22 7.93 -15.14 -7.53
N GLY A 23 7.10 -15.16 -6.48
CA GLY A 23 6.56 -16.38 -5.87
C GLY A 23 5.11 -16.70 -6.27
N SER A 24 4.31 -15.68 -6.62
CA SER A 24 2.94 -15.82 -7.08
C SER A 24 2.55 -14.62 -7.95
N PRO A 25 2.02 -14.83 -9.17
CA PRO A 25 1.53 -13.73 -9.99
C PRO A 25 0.26 -13.12 -9.38
N PHE A 26 0.20 -11.80 -9.32
CA PHE A 26 -1.01 -11.05 -9.00
C PHE A 26 -1.77 -10.70 -10.28
N ALA A 27 -3.10 -10.70 -10.23
CA ALA A 27 -3.91 -10.22 -11.36
C ALA A 27 -3.72 -8.71 -11.57
N GLN A 28 -3.58 -7.94 -10.49
CA GLN A 28 -3.39 -6.50 -10.51
C GLN A 28 -2.71 -6.03 -9.21
N VAL A 29 -1.93 -4.96 -9.30
CA VAL A 29 -1.34 -4.28 -8.15
C VAL A 29 -1.69 -2.79 -8.22
N ASN A 30 -2.50 -2.32 -7.26
CA ASN A 30 -2.89 -0.92 -7.14
C ASN A 30 -2.00 -0.16 -6.15
N PHE A 31 -1.74 1.11 -6.39
CA PHE A 31 -0.93 1.98 -5.53
C PHE A 31 -1.74 3.17 -5.04
N TYR A 32 -1.62 3.46 -3.74
CA TYR A 32 -2.28 4.57 -3.07
C TYR A 32 -1.32 5.23 -2.09
N ASP A 33 -1.45 6.54 -1.93
CA ASP A 33 -0.72 7.32 -0.94
C ASP A 33 -1.71 7.90 0.07
N LYS A 34 -1.33 7.89 1.34
CA LYS A 34 -2.04 8.64 2.38
C LYS A 34 -1.64 10.11 2.31
N GLU A 35 -2.48 11.03 2.77
CA GLU A 35 -2.13 12.45 2.80
C GLU A 35 -0.90 12.73 3.69
N SER A 36 -0.83 12.06 4.85
CA SER A 36 0.26 12.22 5.80
C SER A 36 0.34 11.04 6.74
N PHE A 37 1.55 10.56 7.04
CA PHE A 37 1.80 9.49 8.00
C PHE A 37 1.13 9.73 9.36
N SER A 38 1.02 10.99 9.80
CA SER A 38 0.53 11.38 11.12
C SER A 38 -1.00 11.55 11.21
N ARG A 39 -1.73 11.43 10.10
CA ARG A 39 -3.19 11.56 10.06
C ARG A 39 -3.86 10.21 9.80
N PRO A 40 -5.10 9.97 10.24
CA PRO A 40 -5.88 8.85 9.74
C PRO A 40 -6.01 8.88 8.20
N GLY A 41 -6.23 7.72 7.57
CA GLY A 41 -6.59 7.68 6.16
C GLY A 41 -7.96 8.31 5.94
N ALA A 42 -8.13 9.06 4.86
CA ALA A 42 -9.43 9.61 4.51
C ALA A 42 -10.43 8.47 4.24
N ALA A 43 -11.68 8.62 4.69
CA ALA A 43 -12.67 7.56 4.63
C ALA A 43 -12.94 7.09 3.18
N ASP A 44 -13.04 8.04 2.26
CA ASP A 44 -13.19 7.80 0.82
C ASP A 44 -12.01 7.01 0.22
N LEU A 45 -10.79 7.29 0.67
CA LEU A 45 -9.61 6.51 0.28
C LEU A 45 -9.71 5.06 0.78
N LEU A 46 -10.11 4.86 2.04
CA LEU A 46 -10.24 3.54 2.63
C LEU A 46 -11.36 2.73 1.97
N ASP A 47 -12.50 3.36 1.70
CA ASP A 47 -13.63 2.75 0.98
C ASP A 47 -13.21 2.30 -0.41
N ARG A 48 -12.48 3.16 -1.14
CA ARG A 48 -11.95 2.81 -2.47
C ARG A 48 -10.96 1.65 -2.40
N ILE A 49 -10.05 1.65 -1.42
CA ILE A 49 -9.11 0.55 -1.21
C ILE A 49 -9.84 -0.77 -0.94
N ALA A 50 -10.88 -0.75 -0.12
CA ALA A 50 -11.68 -1.94 0.20
C ALA A 50 -12.48 -2.46 -1.00
N ALA A 51 -12.97 -1.57 -1.86
CA ALA A 51 -13.73 -1.94 -3.06
C ALA A 51 -12.84 -2.51 -4.18
N GLU A 52 -11.59 -2.06 -4.28
CA GLU A 52 -10.70 -2.37 -5.42
C GLU A 52 -9.73 -3.52 -5.15
N ASN A 53 -9.61 -4.03 -3.92
CA ASN A 53 -8.54 -4.95 -3.55
C ASN A 53 -9.01 -6.06 -2.59
N ASP A 54 -8.53 -7.29 -2.83
CA ASP A 54 -8.74 -8.42 -1.90
C ASP A 54 -7.87 -8.31 -0.64
N ALA A 55 -6.71 -7.67 -0.76
CA ALA A 55 -5.74 -7.50 0.32
C ALA A 55 -4.96 -6.20 0.17
N VAL A 56 -4.51 -5.65 1.30
CA VAL A 56 -3.76 -4.40 1.36
C VAL A 56 -2.49 -4.61 2.18
N ILE A 57 -1.36 -4.20 1.60
CA ILE A 57 -0.09 -4.12 2.30
C ILE A 57 0.24 -2.64 2.53
N THR A 58 0.58 -2.30 3.76
CA THR A 58 1.06 -0.98 4.18
C THR A 58 2.26 -1.09 5.11
N ALA A 59 3.05 -0.04 5.18
CA ALA A 59 4.22 0.06 6.06
C ALA A 59 3.99 1.19 7.08
N ILE A 60 3.72 0.81 8.33
CA ILE A 60 3.40 1.74 9.43
C ILE A 60 4.55 1.93 10.44
N GLY A 61 5.63 1.14 10.35
CA GLY A 61 6.82 1.21 11.20
C GLY A 61 7.94 2.11 10.66
N ASP A 62 8.98 2.31 11.46
CA ASP A 62 10.33 2.66 11.00
C ASP A 62 11.17 1.37 11.01
#